data_AF-A8V1P5-F1
#
_entry.id   AF-A8V1P5-F1
#
_cell.length_a   1.000
_cell.length_b   1.000
_cell.length_c   1.000
_cell.angle_alpha   90.00
_cell.angle_beta   90.00
_cell.angle_gamma   90.00
#
_symmetry.space_group_name_H-M   'P 1'
#
loop_
_entity.id
_entity.type
_entity.pdbx_description
1 polymer ?
#
loop_
_entity_poly.entity_id
_entity_poly.type
_entity_poly.pdbx_seq_one_letter_code
_entity_poly.pdbx_strand_id
1 'polypeptide(L)' 'YTSNVVESVNAGLEMMRLELGGYFPSMRTLEINLFIQLSNFNDKWMRKPVAAFRANLYEMRQILNVKFGLEKFLD' A
#
# COMPACT_ATOMS: atom_id res chain seq x y z
N TYR A 1 0.80 4.72 -14.79
CA TYR A 1 0.12 3.69 -13.97
C TYR A 1 1.08 2.53 -13.75
N THR A 2 1.31 2.11 -12.51
CA THR A 2 2.07 0.90 -12.18
C THR A 2 1.07 -0.10 -11.63
N SER A 3 0.85 -1.21 -12.36
CA SER A 3 -0.11 -2.26 -12.01
C SER A 3 0.37 -3.15 -10.85
N ASN A 4 1.69 -3.11 -10.60
CA ASN A 4 2.40 -4.12 -9.82
C ASN A 4 1.97 -4.16 -8.34
N VAL A 5 1.63 -3.01 -7.74
CA VAL A 5 1.25 -2.97 -6.32
C VAL A 5 -0.13 -3.59 -6.08
N VAL A 6 -1.14 -3.15 -6.83
CA VAL A 6 -2.52 -3.66 -6.68
C VAL A 6 -2.60 -5.13 -7.06
N GLU A 7 -1.94 -5.51 -8.16
CA GLU A 7 -1.87 -6.91 -8.60
C GLU A 7 -1.17 -7.80 -7.58
N SER A 8 -0.09 -7.33 -6.93
CA SER A 8 0.60 -8.11 -5.90
C SER A 8 -0.27 -8.38 -4.67
N VAL A 9 -1.08 -7.40 -4.25
CA VAL A 9 -2.04 -7.57 -3.14
C VAL A 9 -3.13 -8.57 -3.53
N ASN A 10 -3.72 -8.39 -4.72
CA ASN A 10 -4.78 -9.29 -5.22
C ASN A 10 -4.27 -10.73 -5.39
N ALA A 11 -3.05 -10.91 -5.90
CA ALA A 11 -2.42 -12.22 -6.04
C ALA A 11 -2.21 -12.88 -4.67
N GLY A 12 -1.77 -12.13 -3.66
CA GLY A 12 -1.63 -12.64 -2.30
C GLY A 12 -2.97 -13.09 -1.70
N LEU A 13 -4.02 -12.31 -1.90
CA LEU A 13 -5.37 -12.66 -1.44
C LEU A 13 -5.93 -13.89 -2.14
N GLU A 14 -5.71 -14.01 -3.45
CA GLU A 14 -6.18 -15.16 -4.23
C GLU A 14 -5.46 -16.45 -3.81
N MET A 15 -4.15 -16.40 -3.58
CA MET A 15 -3.40 -17.55 -3.06
C MET A 15 -3.95 -18.02 -1.72
N MET A 16 -4.21 -17.10 -0.79
CA MET A 16 -4.80 -17.46 0.51
C MET A 16 -6.22 -18.00 0.39
N ARG A 17 -7.03 -17.46 -0.54
CA ARG A 17 -8.37 -17.99 -0.83
C ARG A 17 -8.27 -19.44 -1.31
N LEU A 18 -7.32 -19.75 -2.19
CA LEU A 18 -7.09 -21.10 -2.69
C LEU A 18 -6.64 -22.05 -1.56
N GLU A 19 -5.72 -21.62 -0.69
CA GLU A 19 -5.25 -22.41 0.47
C GLU A 19 -6.37 -22.72 1.47
N LEU A 20 -7.35 -21.83 1.61
CA LEU A 20 -8.54 -22.03 2.46
C LEU A 20 -9.66 -22.85 1.81
N GLY A 21 -9.42 -23.45 0.63
CA GLY A 21 -10.41 -24.26 -0.07
C GLY A 21 -11.35 -23.47 -1.00
N GLY A 22 -10.92 -22.27 -1.43
CA GLY A 22 -11.63 -21.45 -2.42
C GLY A 22 -12.56 -20.40 -1.82
N TYR A 23 -12.63 -20.24 -0.51
CA TYR A 23 -13.38 -19.16 0.12
C TYR A 23 -12.81 -18.81 1.50
N PHE A 24 -13.13 -17.62 1.98
CA PHE A 24 -12.80 -17.24 3.35
C PHE A 24 -13.94 -17.72 4.28
N PRO A 25 -13.65 -18.52 5.32
CA PRO A 25 -14.68 -19.07 6.21
C PRO A 25 -15.49 -18.03 6.98
N SER A 26 -14.96 -16.81 7.15
CA SER A 26 -15.65 -15.71 7.79
C SER A 26 -15.04 -14.36 7.37
N MET A 27 -15.78 -13.27 7.60
CA MET A 27 -15.26 -11.91 7.40
C MET A 27 -14.01 -11.65 8.24
N ARG A 28 -14.01 -12.12 9.49
CA ARG A 28 -12.85 -11.98 10.38
C ARG A 28 -11.61 -12.68 9.83
N THR A 29 -11.77 -13.83 9.19
CA THR A 29 -10.67 -14.55 8.54
C THR A 29 -10.11 -13.74 7.37
N LEU A 30 -10.97 -13.12 6.56
CA LEU A 30 -10.53 -12.21 5.50
C LEU A 30 -9.75 -11.02 6.06
N GLU A 31 -10.26 -10.36 7.09
CA GLU A 31 -9.64 -9.17 7.70
C GLU A 31 -8.24 -9.47 8.25
N ILE A 32 -8.08 -10.57 8.99
CA ILE A 32 -6.78 -10.98 9.53
C ILE A 32 -5.78 -11.25 8.40
N ASN A 33 -6.22 -11.95 7.35
CA ASN A 33 -5.36 -12.24 6.20
C ASN A 33 -4.95 -10.98 5.44
N LEU A 34 -5.88 -10.04 5.25
CA LEU A 34 -5.61 -8.76 4.63
C LEU A 34 -4.57 -7.96 5.44
N PHE A 35 -4.73 -7.95 6.77
CA PHE A 35 -3.80 -7.29 7.68
C PHE A 35 -2.39 -7.87 7.58
N ILE A 36 -2.24 -9.20 7.61
CA ILE A 36 -0.93 -9.86 7.50
C ILE A 36 -0.24 -9.50 6.18
N GLN A 37 -0.97 -9.52 5.06
CA GLN A 37 -0.39 -9.16 3.76
C GLN A 37 0.06 -7.70 3.71
N LEU A 38 -0.79 -6.77 4.17
CA LEU A 38 -0.43 -5.35 4.24
C LEU A 38 0.80 -5.13 5.13
N SER A 39 0.89 -5.81 6.27
CA SER A 39 2.06 -5.75 7.14
C SER A 39 3.33 -6.22 6.45
N ASN A 40 3.26 -7.34 5.71
CA ASN A 40 4.39 -7.89 4.96
C ASN A 40 4.81 -6.97 3.80
N PHE A 41 3.86 -6.36 3.10
CA PHE A 41 4.15 -5.39 2.05
C PHE A 41 4.78 -4.13 2.62
N ASN A 42 4.27 -3.62 3.74
CA ASN A 42 4.84 -2.45 4.40
C ASN A 42 6.31 -2.69 4.76
N ASP A 43 6.65 -3.83 5.37
CA ASP A 43 8.04 -4.16 5.68
C ASP A 43 8.93 -4.20 4.41
N LYS A 44 8.43 -4.81 3.32
CA LYS A 44 9.14 -4.81 2.03
C LYS A 44 9.33 -3.41 1.45
N TRP A 45 8.30 -2.57 1.47
CA TRP A 45 8.35 -1.18 0.96
C TRP A 45 9.29 -0.31 1.78
N MET A 46 9.34 -0.52 3.10
CA MET A 46 10.24 0.20 3.99
C MET A 46 11.71 -0.22 3.77
N ARG A 47 11.97 -1.51 3.52
CA ARG A 47 13.32 -2.01 3.23
C ARG A 47 13.83 -1.63 1.84
N LYS A 48 12.96 -1.65 0.83
CA LYS A 48 13.27 -1.24 -0.55
C LYS A 48 12.27 -0.18 -1.01
N PRO A 49 12.47 1.09 -0.62
CA PRO A 49 11.64 2.18 -1.11
C PRO A 49 11.81 2.29 -2.63
N VAL A 50 10.71 2.59 -3.32
CA VAL A 50 10.73 2.74 -4.78
C VAL A 50 11.69 3.87 -5.15
N ALA A 51 12.71 3.56 -5.94
CA ALA A 51 13.78 4.50 -6.29
C ALA A 51 13.23 5.78 -6.95
N ALA A 52 12.16 5.66 -7.75
CA ALA A 52 11.48 6.79 -8.36
C ALA A 52 10.91 7.79 -7.33
N PHE A 53 10.42 7.33 -6.19
CA PHE A 53 9.96 8.24 -5.12
C PHE A 53 11.13 8.99 -4.49
N ARG A 54 12.27 8.31 -4.26
CA ARG A 54 13.48 8.96 -3.75
C ARG A 54 14.01 10.02 -4.71
N ALA A 55 14.07 9.71 -6.01
CA ALA A 55 14.57 10.63 -7.02
C ALA A 55 13.70 11.90 -7.14
N ASN A 56 12.38 11.77 -6.97
CA ASN A 56 11.42 12.88 -7.14
C ASN A 56 10.93 13.46 -5.80
N LEU A 57 11.57 13.13 -4.68
CA LEU A 57 11.09 13.49 -3.33
C LEU A 57 10.96 15.00 -3.15
N TYR A 58 11.87 15.78 -3.74
CA TYR A 58 11.85 17.23 -3.68
C TYR A 58 10.61 17.82 -4.37
N GLU A 59 10.33 17.41 -5.60
CA GLU A 59 9.18 17.87 -6.36
C GLU A 59 7.86 17.48 -5.68
N MET A 60 7.78 16.26 -5.15
CA MET A 60 6.62 15.81 -4.38
C MET A 60 6.37 16.67 -3.15
N ARG A 61 7.42 17.07 -2.43
CA ARG A 61 7.30 17.99 -1.28
C ARG A 61 6.84 19.38 -1.72
N GLN A 62 7.33 19.89 -2.85
CA GLN A 62 6.88 21.17 -3.37
C GLN A 62 5.39 21.15 -3.73
N ILE A 63 4.94 20.12 -4.43
CA ILE A 63 3.52 19.94 -4.77
C ILE A 63 2.67 19.85 -3.50
N LEU A 64 3.12 19.07 -2.50
CA LEU A 64 2.42 18.94 -1.22
C LEU A 64 2.30 20.29 -0.51
N ASN A 65 3.39 21.06 -0.43
CA ASN A 65 3.41 22.37 0.21
C ASN A 65 2.53 23.39 -0.52
N VAL A 66 2.50 23.39 -1.85
CA VAL A 66 1.63 24.28 -2.63
C VAL A 66 0.16 23.91 -2.41
N LYS A 67 -0.17 22.62 -2.36
CA LYS A 67 -1.56 22.17 -2.21
C LYS A 67 -2.11 22.29 -0.80
N PHE A 68 -1.29 22.00 0.22
CA PHE A 68 -1.75 21.86 1.60
C PHE A 68 -1.02 22.77 2.60
N GLY A 69 0.08 23.41 2.19
CA GLY A 69 0.85 24.31 3.06
C GLY A 69 0.19 25.67 3.27
N LEU A 70 -0.71 26.08 2.37
CA LEU A 70 -1.45 27.35 2.48
C LEU A 70 -2.52 27.34 3.59
N GLU A 71 -3.04 26.18 3.98
CA GLU A 71 -4.00 26.07 5.09
C GLU A 71 -3.37 26.47 6.44
N LYS A 72 -2.04 26.33 6.60
CA LYS A 72 -1.34 26.71 7.84
C LYS A 72 -1.04 28.20 7.99
N PHE A 73 -1.24 29.00 6.95
CA PHE A 73 -0.99 30.46 6.99
C PHE A 73 -2.27 31.29 7.19
N LEU A 74 -3.43 30.64 7.30
CA LEU A 74 -4.74 31.28 7.42
C LEU A 74 -5.43 31.05 8.78
N ASP A 75 -4.76 30.38 9.73
CA ASP A 75 -5.09 30.34 11.16
C ASP A 75 -4.17 31.29 11.95
#